data_AF-A0A1V4TP68-F1
#
_entry.id   AF-A0A1V4TP68-F1
#
_cell.length_a   1.000
_cell.length_b   1.000
_cell.length_c   1.000
_cell.angle_alpha   90.00
_cell.angle_beta   90.00
_cell.angle_gamma   90.00
#
_symmetry.space_group_name_H-M   'P 1'
#
loop_
_entity.id
_entity.type
_entity.pdbx_description
1 polymer ?
#
loop_
_entity_poly.entity_id
_entity_poly.type
_entity_poly.pdbx_seq_one_letter_code
_entity_poly.pdbx_strand_id
1 'polypeptide(L)' 'MSSREGVWHTRTHKGPYETCESTYLELFASIEKQSLTICGPIREAYPNDPRTVPPEEIITEIFVPVK' A
#
# COMPACT_ATOMS: atom_id res chain seq x y z
N MET A 1 20.46 -18.71 6.37
CA MET A 1 19.52 -18.07 5.44
C MET A 1 19.04 -16.78 6.09
N SER A 2 19.69 -15.66 5.81
CA SER A 2 19.26 -14.35 6.33
C SER A 2 18.16 -13.86 5.40
N SER A 3 16.92 -13.87 5.87
CA SER A 3 15.82 -13.14 5.26
C SER A 3 16.17 -11.66 5.32
N ARG A 4 16.74 -11.12 4.25
CA ARG A 4 16.76 -9.67 4.07
C ARG A 4 15.30 -9.27 3.95
N GLU A 5 14.71 -8.77 5.02
CA GLU A 5 13.43 -8.08 4.94
C GLU A 5 13.60 -6.97 3.90
N GLY A 6 12.84 -7.06 2.81
CA GLY A 6 12.87 -6.04 1.77
C GLY A 6 12.44 -4.69 2.37
N VAL A 7 12.99 -3.59 1.87
CA VAL A 7 12.49 -2.26 2.23
C VAL A 7 11.12 -2.09 1.58
N TRP A 8 10.11 -1.79 2.39
CA TRP A 8 8.75 -1.52 1.93
C TRP A 8 8.49 -0.02 1.98
N HIS A 9 7.95 0.52 0.89
CA HIS A 9 7.30 1.82 0.92
C HIS A 9 5.81 1.60 1.07
N THR A 10 5.20 2.21 2.10
CA THR A 10 3.82 1.90 2.49
C THR A 10 2.91 3.12 2.53
N ARG A 11 1.63 2.87 2.28
CA ARG A 11 0.54 3.82 2.49
C ARG A 11 -0.72 3.10 2.98
N THR A 12 -1.50 3.79 3.81
CA THR A 12 -2.80 3.32 4.25
C THR A 12 -3.87 4.12 3.53
N HIS A 13 -4.78 3.42 2.85
CA HIS A 13 -6.03 3.96 2.35
C HIS A 13 -7.12 3.78 3.41
N LYS A 14 -7.87 4.84 3.69
CA LYS A 14 -9.10 4.78 4.48
C LYS A 14 -10.26 5.25 3.60
N GLY A 15 -11.18 4.33 3.30
CA GLY A 15 -12.29 4.57 2.38
C GLY A 15 -12.62 3.37 1.50
N PRO A 16 -13.60 3.52 0.59
CA PRO A 16 -14.04 2.47 -0.32
C PRO A 16 -12.92 2.02 -1.27
N TYR A 17 -12.88 0.74 -1.63
CA TYR A 17 -11.86 0.20 -2.53
C TYR A 17 -11.82 0.91 -3.89
N GLU A 18 -12.96 1.44 -4.35
CA GLU A 18 -13.10 2.18 -5.59
C GLU A 18 -12.26 3.47 -5.63
N THR A 19 -11.85 4.01 -4.47
CA THR A 19 -11.05 5.23 -4.38
C THR A 19 -9.58 4.97 -4.00
N CYS A 20 -9.18 3.69 -3.88
CA CYS A 20 -7.79 3.28 -3.60
C CYS A 20 -6.78 3.79 -4.64
N GLU A 21 -7.21 4.02 -5.89
CA GLU A 21 -6.34 4.50 -6.98
C GLU A 21 -5.56 5.77 -6.57
N SER A 22 -6.22 6.70 -5.86
CA SER A 22 -5.58 7.92 -5.38
C SER A 22 -4.38 7.64 -4.46
N THR A 23 -4.53 6.69 -3.55
CA THR A 23 -3.46 6.27 -2.62
C THR A 23 -2.32 5.56 -3.34
N TYR A 24 -2.62 4.75 -4.36
CA TYR A 24 -1.61 4.15 -5.24
C TYR A 24 -0.79 5.21 -5.97
N LEU A 25 -1.45 6.19 -6.59
CA LEU A 25 -0.79 7.28 -7.32
C LEU A 25 0.12 8.10 -6.41
N GLU A 26 -0.33 8.44 -5.19
CA GLU A 26 0.49 9.14 -4.21
C GLU A 26 1.72 8.33 -3.78
N LEU A 27 1.55 7.03 -3.55
CA LEU A 27 2.62 6.13 -3.16
C LEU A 27 3.67 6.02 -4.29
N PHE A 28 3.24 5.81 -5.52
CA PHE A 28 4.16 5.71 -6.67
C PHE A 28 4.86 7.03 -6.98
N ALA A 29 4.15 8.16 -6.93
CA ALA A 29 4.78 9.47 -7.07
C ALA A 29 5.85 9.71 -6.00
N SER A 30 5.61 9.24 -4.76
CA SER A 30 6.61 9.30 -3.69
C SER A 30 7.82 8.40 -3.95
N ILE A 31 7.63 7.22 -4.55
CA ILE A 31 8.72 6.30 -4.92
C ILE A 31 9.59 6.92 -6.02
N GLU A 32 8.95 7.44 -7.07
CA GLU A 32 9.62 8.11 -8.19
C GLU A 32 10.41 9.32 -7.71
N LYS A 33 9.80 10.19 -6.88
CA LYS A 33 10.48 11.36 -6.29
C LYS A 33 11.73 11.00 -5.50
N GLN A 34 11.78 9.81 -4.90
CA GLN A 34 12.93 9.31 -4.15
C GLN A 34 13.91 8.49 -5.01
N SER A 35 13.66 8.37 -6.32
CA SER A 35 14.48 7.55 -7.23
C SER A 35 14.63 6.09 -6.78
N LEU A 36 13.60 5.56 -6.11
CA LEU A 36 13.55 4.17 -5.64
C LEU A 36 13.09 3.24 -6.75
N THR A 37 13.63 2.02 -6.78
CA THR A 37 13.23 1.01 -7.78
C THR A 37 12.30 -0.02 -7.17
N ILE A 38 11.11 -0.19 -7.74
CA ILE A 38 10.21 -1.29 -7.36
C ILE A 38 10.89 -2.64 -7.68
N CYS A 39 11.01 -3.51 -6.68
CA CYS A 39 11.85 -4.71 -6.77
C CYS A 39 11.09 -6.03 -6.54
N GLY A 40 9.76 -6.00 -6.58
CA GLY A 40 8.93 -7.18 -6.35
C GLY A 40 7.42 -6.90 -6.45
N PRO A 41 6.58 -7.90 -6.11
CA PRO A 41 5.14 -7.76 -6.16
C PRO A 41 4.62 -6.83 -5.06
N ILE A 42 3.65 -6.01 -5.42
CA ILE A 42 2.90 -5.18 -4.48
C ILE A 42 1.99 -6.09 -3.64
N ARG A 43 1.80 -5.74 -2.38
CA ARG A 43 0.91 -6.46 -1.46
C ARG A 43 -0.09 -5.51 -0.84
N GLU A 44 -1.25 -6.05 -0.50
CA GLU A 44 -2.26 -5.37 0.31
C GLU A 44 -2.51 -6.16 1.59
N ALA A 45 -2.77 -5.44 2.68
CA ALA A 45 -3.35 -6.00 3.90
C ALA A 45 -4.68 -5.30 4.19
N TYR A 46 -5.62 -6.05 4.77
CA TYR A 46 -6.97 -5.58 5.09
C TYR A 46 -7.20 -5.69 6.61
N PRO A 47 -6.84 -4.67 7.40
CA PRO A 47 -6.85 -4.77 8.86
C PRO A 47 -8.25 -4.90 9.49
N ASN A 48 -9.31 -4.52 8.79
CA ASN A 48 -10.69 -4.63 9.24
C ASN A 48 -11.58 -5.35 8.22
N ASP A 49 -12.71 -5.90 8.70
CA ASP A 49 -13.68 -6.59 7.85
C ASP A 49 -14.64 -5.57 7.20
N PRO A 50 -14.58 -5.39 5.86
CA PRO A 50 -15.40 -4.41 5.16
C PRO A 50 -16.91 -4.72 5.22
N ARG A 51 -17.31 -5.91 5.69
CA ARG A 51 -18.71 -6.29 5.91
C ARG A 51 -19.25 -5.80 7.26
N THR A 52 -18.38 -5.29 8.14
CA THR A 52 -18.72 -4.89 9.51
C THR A 52 -18.53 -3.40 9.77
N VAL A 53 -17.94 -2.67 8.82
CA VAL A 53 -17.70 -1.23 8.90
C VAL A 53 -18.34 -0.54 7.69
N PRO A 54 -18.75 0.73 7.80
CA PRO A 54 -19.20 1.47 6.62
C PRO A 54 -18.03 1.70 5.64
N PRO A 55 -18.29 1.90 4.33
CA PRO A 55 -17.24 2.01 3.30
C PRO A 55 -16.15 3.05 3.60
N GLU A 56 -16.52 4.20 4.18
CA GLU A 56 -15.62 5.28 4.61
C GLU A 56 -14.65 4.89 5.74
N GLU A 57 -14.88 3.75 6.39
CA GLU A 57 -14.04 3.21 7.47
C GLU A 57 -13.25 1.97 7.07
N ILE A 58 -13.39 1.48 5.83
CA ILE A 58 -12.57 0.39 5.31
C ILE A 58 -11.10 0.82 5.29
N ILE A 59 -10.20 -0.04 5.77
CA ILE A 59 -8.76 0.20 5.79
C ILE A 59 -8.08 -0.78 4.84
N THR A 60 -7.24 -0.24 3.95
CA THR A 60 -6.35 -1.04 3.10
C THR A 60 -4.93 -0.53 3.25
N GLU A 61 -3.99 -1.39 3.60
CA GLU A 61 -2.57 -1.05 3.65
C GLU A 61 -1.87 -1.57 2.39
N ILE A 62 -1.20 -0.69 1.66
CA ILE A 62 -0.51 -0.99 0.41
C ILE A 62 1.00 -1.02 0.70
N PHE A 63 1.66 -2.09 0.25
CA PHE A 63 3.09 -2.32 0.43
C PHE A 63 3.78 -2.49 -0.92
N VAL A 64 4.71 -1.59 -1.23
CA VAL A 64 5.53 -1.67 -2.45
C VAL A 64 6.97 -1.99 -2.06
N PRO A 65 7.53 -3.13 -2.50
CA PRO A 65 8.93 -3.47 -2.22
C PRO A 65 9.84 -2.61 -3.09
N VAL A 66 10.81 -1.94 -2.48
CA VAL A 66 11.73 -1.00 -3.13
C VAL A 66 13.20 -1.30 -2.81
N LYS A 67 14.11 -0.80 -3.64
CA LYS A 67 15.56 -0.80 -3.43
C LYS A 67 16.18 0.51 -3.91
#